data_AF-A0A0S9D0Z7-F1
#
_entry.id   AF-A0A0S9D0Z7-F1
#
_cell.length_a   1.000
_cell.length_b   1.000
_cell.length_c   1.000
_cell.angle_alpha   90.00
_cell.angle_beta   90.00
_cell.angle_gamma   90.00
#
_symmetry.space_group_name_H-M   'P 1'
#
loop_
_entity.id
_entity.type
_entity.pdbx_description
1 polymer ?
#
loop_
_entity_poly.entity_id
_entity_poly.type
_entity_poly.pdbx_seq_one_letter_code
_entity_poly.pdbx_strand_id
1 'polypeptide(L)'
;MEELTVVFARLKGLLLTELKAGQAVEDLAEAVKKSVPGSLGAGVSLIDDQGRRRSTGYTDDVVAAADALQYELGQGPCLTAWAAESTVQIDDVQQDDRWPLWSEAVAGLPLRSTLSTALIHDGKSIGALKVYSPLPSAFSTQHRK
;
A
#
# COMPACT_ATOMS: atom_id res chain seq x y z
N MET A 1 22.74 -16.03 -32.90
CA MET A 1 21.55 -16.85 -32.56
C MET A 1 21.52 -17.16 -31.06
N GLU A 2 22.64 -17.61 -30.47
CA GLU A 2 22.75 -17.85 -29.02
C GLU A 2 22.51 -16.62 -28.14
N GLU A 3 23.00 -15.43 -28.54
CA GLU A 3 22.75 -14.18 -27.81
C GLU A 3 21.26 -13.85 -27.65
N LEU A 4 20.46 -14.12 -28.70
CA LEU A 4 19.02 -13.85 -28.68
C LEU A 4 18.30 -14.76 -27.68
N THR A 5 18.70 -16.03 -27.60
CA THR A 5 18.14 -17.01 -26.64
C THR A 5 18.42 -16.60 -25.19
N VAL A 6 19.62 -16.09 -24.91
CA VAL A 6 19.98 -15.60 -23.56
C VAL A 6 19.14 -14.39 -23.17
N VAL A 7 18.92 -13.45 -24.10
CA VAL A 7 18.06 -12.27 -23.87
C VAL A 7 16.62 -12.69 -23.60
N PHE A 8 16.06 -13.62 -24.38
CA PHE A 8 14.70 -14.14 -24.16
C PHE A 8 14.55 -14.86 -22.81
N ALA A 9 15.52 -15.68 -22.41
CA ALA A 9 15.47 -16.37 -21.12
C ALA A 9 15.49 -15.37 -19.95
N ARG A 10 16.31 -14.32 -20.04
CA ARG A 10 16.34 -13.23 -19.04
C ARG A 10 15.02 -12.46 -18.99
N LEU A 11 14.46 -12.09 -20.14
CA LEU A 11 13.15 -11.44 -20.24
C LEU A 11 12.05 -12.29 -19.61
N LYS A 12 12.00 -13.59 -19.92
CA LYS A 12 11.05 -14.52 -19.31
C LYS A 12 11.22 -14.61 -17.80
N GLY A 13 12.46 -14.63 -17.30
CA GLY A 13 12.76 -14.59 -15.88
C GLY A 13 12.25 -13.33 -15.19
N LEU A 14 12.50 -12.15 -15.78
CA LEU A 14 12.01 -10.88 -15.27
C LEU A 14 10.48 -10.82 -15.24
N LEU A 15 9.83 -11.18 -16.35
CA LEU A 15 8.36 -11.21 -16.45
C LEU A 15 7.75 -12.17 -15.44
N LEU A 16 8.33 -13.36 -15.24
CA LEU A 16 7.85 -14.31 -14.24
C LEU A 16 8.01 -13.79 -12.82
N THR A 17 9.09 -13.06 -12.53
CA THR A 17 9.29 -12.42 -11.22
C THR A 17 8.27 -11.30 -10.99
N GLU A 18 8.03 -10.45 -11.99
CA GLU A 18 7.01 -9.39 -11.92
C GLU A 18 5.61 -9.94 -11.71
N LEU A 19 5.22 -11.00 -12.45
CA LEU A 19 3.93 -11.67 -12.28
C LEU A 19 3.78 -12.26 -10.88
N LYS A 20 4.82 -12.91 -10.34
CA LYS A 20 4.80 -13.46 -8.98
C LYS A 20 4.69 -12.37 -7.93
N ALA A 21 5.40 -11.25 -8.10
CA ALA A 21 5.32 -10.12 -7.20
C ALA A 21 3.92 -9.51 -7.20
N GLY A 22 3.32 -9.33 -8.38
CA GLY A 22 1.93 -8.90 -8.55
C GLY A 22 0.95 -9.81 -7.81
N GLN A 23 1.02 -11.13 -8.04
CA GLN A 23 0.15 -12.07 -7.35
C GLN A 23 0.35 -12.05 -5.84
N ALA A 24 1.59 -11.96 -5.37
CA ALA A 24 1.89 -11.93 -3.93
C ALA A 24 1.30 -10.70 -3.23
N VAL A 25 1.33 -9.52 -3.86
CA VAL A 25 0.73 -8.32 -3.26
C VAL A 25 -0.80 -8.36 -3.29
N GLU A 26 -1.41 -8.97 -4.31
CA GLU A 26 -2.86 -9.23 -4.36
C GLU A 26 -3.28 -10.21 -3.25
N ASP A 27 -2.61 -11.35 -3.13
CA ASP A 27 -2.90 -12.38 -2.13
C ASP A 27 -2.77 -11.82 -0.70
N LEU A 28 -1.75 -10.98 -0.46
CA LEU A 28 -1.55 -10.34 0.84
C LEU A 28 -2.63 -9.30 1.13
N ALA A 29 -3.03 -8.48 0.14
CA ALA A 29 -4.13 -7.53 0.30
C ALA A 29 -5.44 -8.27 0.67
N GLU A 30 -5.74 -9.37 0.00
CA GLU A 30 -6.90 -10.22 0.30
C GLU A 30 -6.84 -10.82 1.72
N ALA A 31 -5.68 -11.32 2.13
CA ALA A 31 -5.49 -11.85 3.48
C ALA A 31 -5.72 -10.79 4.57
N VAL A 32 -5.28 -9.55 4.32
CA VAL A 32 -5.45 -8.44 5.26
C VAL A 32 -6.89 -7.96 5.32
N LYS A 33 -7.59 -7.82 4.19
CA LYS A 33 -9.02 -7.49 4.19
C LYS A 33 -9.82 -8.48 5.02
N LYS A 34 -9.54 -9.78 4.88
CA LYS A 34 -10.18 -10.85 5.68
C LYS A 34 -9.88 -10.75 7.17
N SER A 35 -8.71 -10.23 7.54
CA SER A 35 -8.27 -10.07 8.93
C SER A 35 -8.82 -8.80 9.60
N VAL A 36 -9.38 -7.87 8.83
CA VAL A 36 -9.99 -6.62 9.33
C VAL A 36 -11.45 -6.52 8.83
N PRO A 37 -12.39 -7.25 9.47
CA PRO A 37 -13.80 -7.15 9.13
C PRO A 37 -14.32 -5.72 9.28
N GLY A 38 -15.15 -5.29 8.32
CA GLY A 38 -15.71 -3.93 8.30
C GLY A 38 -14.79 -2.86 7.71
N SER A 39 -13.58 -3.22 7.27
CA SER A 39 -12.76 -2.34 6.43
C SER A 39 -13.41 -2.11 5.06
N LEU A 40 -13.09 -0.97 4.44
CA LEU A 40 -13.40 -0.72 3.02
C LEU A 40 -12.55 -1.56 2.08
N GLY A 41 -11.43 -2.07 2.58
CA GLY A 41 -10.46 -2.84 1.82
C GLY A 41 -9.04 -2.62 2.31
N ALA A 42 -8.14 -3.40 1.72
CA ALA A 42 -6.71 -3.34 1.97
C ALA A 42 -5.93 -3.26 0.66
N GLY A 43 -4.72 -2.73 0.73
CA GLY A 43 -3.81 -2.72 -0.39
C GLY A 43 -2.36 -2.84 0.06
N VAL A 44 -1.54 -3.37 -0.83
CA VAL A 44 -0.14 -3.66 -0.60
C VAL A 44 0.64 -3.13 -1.79
N SER A 45 1.73 -2.42 -1.54
CA SER A 45 2.61 -1.92 -2.59
C SER A 45 4.04 -2.31 -2.29
N LEU A 46 4.75 -2.84 -3.29
CA LEU A 46 6.20 -2.91 -3.28
C LEU A 46 6.74 -1.58 -3.79
N ILE A 47 7.69 -1.02 -3.07
CA ILE A 47 8.23 0.33 -3.29
C ILE A 47 9.75 0.20 -3.37
N ASP A 48 10.35 0.78 -4.42
CA ASP A 48 11.81 0.79 -4.55
C ASP A 48 12.46 1.86 -3.67
N ASP A 49 13.80 1.87 -3.62
CA ASP A 49 14.61 2.81 -2.84
C ASP A 49 14.39 4.29 -3.21
N GLN A 50 13.82 4.56 -4.38
CA GLN A 50 13.46 5.90 -4.85
C GLN A 50 12.01 6.28 -4.52
N GLY A 51 11.30 5.45 -3.75
CA GLY A 51 9.90 5.69 -3.39
C GLY A 51 8.91 5.39 -4.52
N ARG A 52 9.34 4.72 -5.60
CA ARG A 52 8.47 4.43 -6.75
C ARG A 52 7.79 3.08 -6.56
N ARG A 53 6.49 3.05 -6.84
CA ARG A 53 5.68 1.82 -6.79
C ARG A 53 6.09 0.87 -7.91
N ARG A 54 6.46 -0.36 -7.55
CA ARG A 54 6.89 -1.42 -8.49
C ARG A 54 5.79 -2.45 -8.76
N SER A 55 5.04 -2.80 -7.73
CA SER A 55 3.90 -3.72 -7.82
C SER A 55 2.87 -3.29 -6.79
N THR A 56 1.59 -3.49 -7.09
CA THR A 56 0.50 -3.14 -6.17
C THR A 56 -0.64 -4.12 -6.29
N GLY A 57 -1.20 -4.48 -5.15
CA GLY A 57 -2.42 -5.27 -5.02
C GLY A 57 -3.41 -4.50 -4.15
N TYR A 58 -4.69 -4.58 -4.48
CA TYR A 58 -5.76 -3.95 -3.72
C TYR A 58 -7.03 -4.76 -3.86
N THR A 59 -7.89 -4.68 -2.85
CA THR A 59 -9.12 -5.47 -2.81
C THR A 59 -10.35 -4.71 -3.31
N ASP A 60 -10.29 -3.38 -3.40
CA ASP A 60 -11.44 -2.52 -3.72
C ASP A 60 -10.99 -1.23 -4.43
N ASP A 61 -11.83 -0.68 -5.29
CA ASP A 61 -11.51 0.52 -6.09
C ASP A 61 -11.19 1.76 -5.24
N VAL A 62 -11.85 1.90 -4.08
CA VAL A 62 -11.56 3.00 -3.13
C VAL A 62 -10.13 2.91 -2.58
N VAL A 63 -9.62 1.69 -2.37
CA VAL A 63 -8.24 1.46 -1.91
C VAL A 63 -7.28 1.86 -3.03
N ALA A 64 -7.57 1.46 -4.27
CA ALA A 64 -6.75 1.80 -5.44
C ALA A 64 -6.67 3.32 -5.64
N ALA A 65 -7.82 4.00 -5.55
CA ALA A 65 -7.90 5.45 -5.69
C ALA A 65 -7.12 6.18 -4.59
N ALA A 66 -7.34 5.85 -3.32
CA ALA A 66 -6.65 6.47 -2.20
C ALA A 66 -5.13 6.21 -2.23
N ASP A 67 -4.70 5.00 -2.61
CA ASP A 67 -3.29 4.66 -2.78
C ASP A 67 -2.63 5.45 -3.91
N ALA A 68 -3.26 5.52 -5.09
CA ALA A 68 -2.73 6.25 -6.25
C ALA A 68 -2.45 7.72 -5.91
N LEU A 69 -3.39 8.38 -5.24
CA LEU A 69 -3.26 9.77 -4.82
C LEU A 69 -2.01 10.03 -3.97
N GLN A 70 -1.54 9.05 -3.18
CA GLN A 70 -0.34 9.27 -2.38
C GLN A 70 0.91 9.47 -3.25
N TYR A 71 1.03 8.68 -4.30
CA TYR A 71 2.19 8.73 -5.21
C TYR A 71 2.08 9.91 -6.16
N GLU A 72 0.88 10.25 -6.62
CA GLU A 72 0.63 11.42 -7.47
C GLU A 72 0.97 12.72 -6.74
N LEU A 73 0.63 12.82 -5.45
CA LEU A 73 0.85 14.01 -4.65
C LEU A 73 2.21 14.01 -3.91
N GLY A 74 2.88 12.85 -3.85
CA GLY A 74 4.11 12.66 -3.09
C GLY A 74 3.93 12.75 -1.57
N GLN A 75 2.71 12.55 -1.07
CA GLN A 75 2.35 12.69 0.34
C GLN A 75 1.37 11.60 0.75
N GLY A 76 1.36 11.24 2.01
CA GLY A 76 0.34 10.36 2.56
C GLY A 76 0.90 9.32 3.52
N PRO A 77 -0.01 8.60 4.19
CA PRO A 77 0.34 7.70 5.27
C PRO A 77 1.21 6.52 4.81
N CYS A 78 0.98 5.93 3.63
CA CYS A 78 1.76 4.75 3.21
C CYS A 78 3.17 5.11 2.71
N LEU A 79 3.37 6.26 2.06
CA LEU A 79 4.72 6.77 1.75
C LEU A 79 5.50 7.10 3.03
N THR A 80 4.82 7.70 4.02
CA THR A 80 5.43 8.00 5.32
C THR A 80 5.79 6.73 6.08
N ALA A 81 4.88 5.73 6.11
CA ALA A 81 5.12 4.44 6.74
C ALA A 81 6.35 3.75 6.14
N TRP A 82 6.44 3.69 4.81
CA TRP A 82 7.60 3.17 4.09
C TRP A 82 8.88 3.91 4.48
N ALA A 83 8.92 5.23 4.33
CA ALA A 83 10.12 6.03 4.59
C ALA A 83 10.58 6.00 6.06
N ALA A 84 9.64 5.90 6.99
CA ALA A 84 9.92 5.86 8.43
C ALA A 84 10.04 4.44 9.00
N GLU A 85 9.99 3.40 8.14
CA GLU A 85 10.07 1.98 8.53
C GLU A 85 9.14 1.60 9.69
N SER A 86 7.94 2.19 9.72
CA SER A 86 7.04 2.11 10.86
C SER A 86 5.57 2.12 10.47
N THR A 87 4.70 1.97 11.48
CA THR A 87 3.25 2.06 11.32
C THR A 87 2.77 3.50 11.50
N VAL A 88 1.96 3.96 10.55
CA VAL A 88 1.30 5.25 10.53
C VAL A 88 -0.21 5.02 10.59
N GLN A 89 -0.87 5.67 11.55
CA GLN A 89 -2.32 5.59 11.74
C GLN A 89 -2.94 6.97 11.58
N ILE A 90 -4.07 7.05 10.89
CA ILE A 90 -4.96 8.21 10.86
C ILE A 90 -6.27 7.80 11.52
N ASP A 91 -6.66 8.50 12.59
CA ASP A 91 -7.92 8.25 13.28
C ASP A 91 -9.12 8.89 12.58
N ASP A 92 -8.94 10.08 12.01
CA ASP A 92 -9.95 10.69 11.14
C ASP A 92 -9.28 11.53 10.06
N VAL A 93 -9.41 11.12 8.80
CA VAL A 93 -8.81 11.79 7.63
C VAL A 93 -9.28 13.23 7.50
N GLN A 94 -10.51 13.53 7.95
CA GLN A 94 -11.04 14.89 7.92
C GLN A 94 -10.42 15.83 8.96
N GLN A 95 -9.72 15.27 9.95
CA GLN A 95 -9.12 16.02 11.07
C GLN A 95 -7.59 15.97 11.05
N ASP A 96 -7.00 15.19 10.14
CA ASP A 96 -5.56 14.97 10.07
C ASP A 96 -4.91 15.91 9.04
N ASP A 97 -4.06 16.81 9.54
CA ASP A 97 -3.41 17.87 8.78
C ASP A 97 -1.98 17.55 8.35
N ARG A 98 -1.50 16.32 8.61
CA ARG A 98 -0.11 15.92 8.27
C ARG A 98 0.17 15.87 6.77
N TRP A 99 -0.85 15.58 5.96
CA TRP A 99 -0.76 15.52 4.48
C TRP A 99 -1.92 16.26 3.84
N PRO A 100 -1.93 17.60 3.85
CA PRO A 100 -3.11 18.39 3.50
C PRO A 100 -3.61 18.13 2.08
N LEU A 101 -2.71 17.97 1.09
CA LEU A 101 -3.17 17.70 -0.29
C LEU A 101 -3.76 16.30 -0.44
N TRP A 102 -3.19 15.30 0.25
CA TRP A 102 -3.72 13.94 0.21
C TRP A 102 -5.07 13.87 0.93
N SER A 103 -5.18 14.43 2.14
CA SER A 103 -6.42 14.47 2.92
C SER A 103 -7.54 15.18 2.15
N GLU A 104 -7.25 16.29 1.47
CA GLU A 104 -8.20 16.99 0.60
C GLU A 104 -8.64 16.13 -0.58
N ALA A 105 -7.69 15.50 -1.28
CA ALA A 105 -7.98 14.69 -2.47
C ALA A 105 -8.83 13.45 -2.16
N VAL A 106 -8.66 12.85 -0.97
CA VAL A 106 -9.45 11.68 -0.55
C VAL A 106 -10.75 12.05 0.16
N ALA A 107 -11.03 13.34 0.42
CA ALA A 107 -12.20 13.76 1.21
C ALA A 107 -13.55 13.36 0.57
N GLY A 108 -13.59 13.16 -0.75
CA GLY A 108 -14.77 12.68 -1.47
C GLY A 108 -14.96 11.15 -1.46
N LEU A 109 -13.99 10.40 -0.94
CA LEU A 109 -14.04 8.94 -0.83
C LEU A 109 -14.67 8.52 0.51
N PRO A 110 -15.29 7.33 0.60
CA PRO A 110 -15.98 6.89 1.82
C PRO A 110 -15.05 6.46 2.97
N LEU A 111 -13.76 6.86 2.98
CA LEU A 111 -12.82 6.52 4.05
C LEU A 111 -12.76 7.59 5.14
N ARG A 112 -12.59 7.15 6.39
CA ARG A 112 -12.49 7.99 7.57
C ARG A 112 -11.24 7.70 8.37
N SER A 113 -10.78 6.46 8.46
CA SER A 113 -9.52 6.15 9.12
C SER A 113 -8.67 5.22 8.27
N THR A 114 -7.36 5.21 8.52
CA THR A 114 -6.43 4.30 7.84
C THR A 114 -5.29 3.87 8.76
N LEU A 115 -4.81 2.65 8.52
CA LEU A 115 -3.58 2.12 9.10
C LEU A 115 -2.66 1.74 7.94
N SER A 116 -1.49 2.37 7.87
CA SER A 116 -0.43 2.05 6.92
C SER A 116 0.80 1.53 7.67
N THR A 117 1.43 0.46 7.21
CA THR A 117 2.63 -0.09 7.84
C THR A 117 3.68 -0.46 6.82
N ALA A 118 4.95 -0.22 7.15
CA ALA A 118 6.06 -0.68 6.33
C ALA A 118 6.09 -2.21 6.26
N LEU A 119 6.43 -2.73 5.07
CA LEU A 119 6.86 -4.11 4.89
C LEU A 119 8.37 -4.15 5.02
N ILE A 120 8.88 -4.82 6.05
CA ILE A 120 10.32 -4.85 6.35
C ILE A 120 10.91 -6.19 5.93
N HIS A 121 12.03 -6.14 5.21
CA HIS A 121 12.88 -7.29 4.93
C HIS A 121 14.34 -6.89 5.15
N ASP A 122 15.07 -7.70 5.91
CA ASP A 122 16.48 -7.46 6.27
C ASP A 122 16.73 -6.04 6.82
N GLY A 123 15.80 -5.56 7.65
CA GLY A 123 15.88 -4.24 8.30
C GLY A 123 15.69 -3.06 7.36
N LYS A 124 15.09 -3.26 6.18
CA LYS A 124 14.74 -2.19 5.24
C LYS A 124 13.30 -2.31 4.77
N SER A 125 12.66 -1.17 4.53
CA SER A 125 11.35 -1.12 3.89
C SER A 125 11.41 -1.55 2.42
N ILE A 126 10.69 -2.61 2.06
CA ILE A 126 10.50 -3.07 0.67
C ILE A 126 9.16 -2.65 0.08
N GLY A 127 8.33 -1.99 0.88
CA GLY A 127 6.97 -1.63 0.53
C GLY A 127 6.15 -1.17 1.71
N ALA A 128 4.85 -1.05 1.49
CA ALA A 128 3.88 -0.70 2.52
C ALA A 128 2.55 -1.41 2.29
N LEU A 129 1.88 -1.70 3.40
CA LEU A 129 0.53 -2.24 3.48
C LEU A 129 -0.37 -1.17 4.08
N LYS A 130 -1.60 -1.06 3.56
CA LYS A 130 -2.61 -0.13 4.08
C LYS A 130 -3.98 -0.77 4.17
N VAL A 131 -4.76 -0.34 5.15
CA VAL A 131 -6.16 -0.72 5.33
C VAL A 131 -6.99 0.53 5.56
N TYR A 132 -8.11 0.65 4.86
CA TYR A 132 -9.01 1.80 4.98
C TYR A 132 -10.31 1.39 5.66
N SER A 133 -10.88 2.30 6.44
CA SER A 133 -12.14 2.08 7.16
C SER A 133 -13.12 3.22 6.87
N PRO A 134 -14.44 2.94 6.81
CA PRO A 134 -15.45 3.99 6.69
C PRO A 134 -15.77 4.67 8.03
N LEU A 135 -15.23 4.14 9.13
CA LEU A 135 -15.45 4.66 10.49
C LEU A 135 -14.18 5.38 10.97
N PRO A 136 -14.32 6.52 11.68
CA PRO A 136 -13.20 7.12 12.38
C PRO A 136 -12.70 6.18 13.50
N SER A 137 -11.42 6.29 13.85
CA SER A 137 -10.75 5.60 14.97
C SER A 137 -10.81 4.07 14.92
N ALA A 138 -11.09 3.47 13.75
CA ALA A 138 -11.27 2.02 13.62
C ALA A 138 -10.01 1.19 13.94
N PHE A 139 -8.85 1.83 13.98
CA PHE A 139 -7.56 1.20 14.28
C PHE A 139 -7.00 1.59 15.66
N SER A 140 -7.70 2.46 16.40
CA SER A 140 -7.28 2.90 17.73
C SER A 140 -7.44 1.76 18.76
N THR A 141 -6.31 1.29 19.30
CA THR A 141 -6.18 0.43 20.51
C THR A 141 -7.22 -0.68 20.75
N GLN A 142 -7.54 -1.47 19.72
CA GLN A 142 -7.98 -2.87 19.91
C GLN A 142 -7.14 -3.91 19.13
N HIS A 143 -6.26 -3.51 18.20
CA HIS A 143 -5.56 -4.44 17.29
C HIS A 143 -4.04 -4.57 17.55
N ARG A 144 -3.53 -4.19 18.73
CA ARG A 144 -2.18 -4.57 19.18
C ARG A 144 -2.28 -5.75 20.15
N LYS A 145 -2.31 -6.97 19.62
CA LYS A 145 -1.94 -8.18 20.35
C LYS A 145 -0.86 -8.90 19.56
#